data_AF-A0A960Q031-F1
#
_entry.id   AF-A0A960Q031-F1
#
_cell.length_a   1.000
_cell.length_b   1.000
_cell.length_c   1.000
_cell.angle_alpha   90.00
_cell.angle_beta   90.00
_cell.angle_gamma   90.00
#
_symmetry.space_group_name_H-M   'P 1'
#
loop_
_entity.id
_entity.type
_entity.pdbx_description
1 polymer ?
#
loop_
_entity_poly.entity_id
_entity_poly.type
_entity_poly.pdbx_seq_one_letter_code
_entity_poly.pdbx_strand_id
1 'polypeptide(L)'
;MEHTWKAGFGRLALIIAAVGLLAACSSVPLRSEKSTSAISAAEAVGASSVPQAALHLQLAREQLEKARSLASRGKEELAESMLQRVVVDAELAALLATEATQKEEARAAIEQVRQLRQENKLAPIIR
;
A
#
# COMPACT_ATOMS: atom_id res chain seq x y z
N MET A 1 32.23 -9.02 65.34
CA MET A 1 31.11 -8.26 64.73
C MET A 1 31.48 -7.98 63.26
N GLU A 2 31.51 -9.00 62.39
CA GLU A 2 32.20 -8.89 61.08
C GLU A 2 31.55 -9.74 59.96
N HIS A 3 30.22 -9.94 59.92
CA HIS A 3 29.63 -10.83 58.88
C HIS A 3 28.33 -10.37 58.21
N THR A 4 27.76 -9.20 58.52
CA THR A 4 26.44 -8.79 57.98
C THR A 4 26.48 -8.04 56.65
N TRP A 5 27.65 -7.57 56.17
CA TRP A 5 27.71 -6.68 55.00
C TRP A 5 27.62 -7.38 53.63
N LYS A 6 28.08 -8.64 53.51
CA LYS A 6 28.13 -9.36 52.22
C LYS A 6 26.76 -9.83 51.72
N ALA A 7 25.79 -10.04 52.62
CA ALA A 7 24.46 -10.56 52.28
C ALA A 7 23.52 -9.51 51.64
N GLY A 8 23.78 -8.21 51.86
CA GLY A 8 22.98 -7.14 51.26
C GLY A 8 23.25 -6.92 49.77
N PHE A 9 24.51 -7.04 49.35
CA PHE A 9 24.92 -6.86 47.96
C PHE A 9 24.36 -7.93 47.01
N GLY A 10 24.32 -9.19 47.45
CA GLY A 10 23.78 -10.29 46.63
C GLY A 10 22.27 -10.18 46.39
N ARG A 11 21.51 -9.71 47.39
CA ARG A 11 20.06 -9.50 47.27
C ARG A 11 19.72 -8.29 46.40
N LEU A 12 20.52 -7.22 46.47
CA LEU A 12 20.33 -6.03 45.65
C LEU A 12 20.63 -6.31 44.16
N ALA A 13 21.68 -7.09 43.87
CA ALA A 13 22.01 -7.51 42.51
C ALA A 13 20.93 -8.39 41.87
N LEU A 14 20.28 -9.26 42.66
CA LEU A 14 19.20 -10.13 42.19
C LEU A 14 17.93 -9.34 41.82
N ILE A 15 17.63 -8.27 42.55
CA ILE A 15 16.46 -7.41 42.30
C ILE A 15 16.68 -6.55 41.04
N ILE A 16 17.89 -6.03 40.83
CA ILE A 16 18.21 -5.23 39.62
C ILE A 16 18.16 -6.10 38.35
N ALA A 17 18.61 -7.36 38.43
CA ALA A 17 18.49 -8.31 37.32
C ALA A 17 17.03 -8.65 36.98
N ALA A 18 16.14 -8.72 37.98
CA ALA A 18 14.72 -9.01 37.77
C ALA A 18 13.94 -7.84 37.13
N VAL A 19 14.34 -6.59 37.37
CA VAL A 19 13.68 -5.39 36.79
C VAL A 19 14.14 -5.11 35.36
N GLY A 20 15.33 -5.57 34.96
CA GLY A 20 15.85 -5.39 33.60
C GLY A 20 15.09 -6.15 32.50
N LEU A 21 14.29 -7.16 32.84
CA LEU A 21 13.54 -7.97 31.86
C LEU A 21 12.21 -7.34 31.39
N LEU A 22 11.76 -6.24 31.99
CA LEU A 22 10.51 -5.58 31.59
C LEU A 22 10.68 -4.50 30.49
N ALA A 23 11.92 -4.26 30.04
CA ALA A 23 12.19 -3.41 28.87
C ALA A 23 12.07 -4.17 27.53
N ALA A 24 11.29 -5.25 27.49
CA ALA A 24 10.96 -5.94 26.25
C ALA A 24 10.08 -5.01 25.40
N CYS A 25 10.67 -4.46 24.34
CA CYS A 25 10.00 -3.66 23.31
C CYS A 25 8.59 -4.17 23.01
N SER A 26 7.57 -3.36 23.27
CA SER A 26 6.26 -3.55 22.65
C SER A 26 6.36 -3.09 21.19
N SER A 27 6.97 -3.89 20.31
CA SER A 27 6.90 -3.63 18.88
C SER A 27 5.47 -3.92 18.41
N VAL A 28 4.68 -2.88 18.15
CA VAL A 28 3.34 -3.07 17.59
C VAL A 28 3.53 -3.49 16.13
N PRO A 29 2.90 -4.59 15.68
CA PRO A 29 3.07 -5.03 14.29
C PRO A 29 2.53 -3.98 13.32
N LEU A 30 3.32 -3.62 12.31
CA LEU A 30 2.93 -2.67 11.27
C LEU A 30 1.69 -3.19 10.51
N ARG A 31 0.58 -2.45 10.56
CA ARG A 31 -0.69 -2.83 9.94
C ARG A 31 -0.74 -2.47 8.46
N SER A 32 -0.03 -3.23 7.61
CA SER A 32 0.07 -2.94 6.16
C SER A 32 -1.02 -3.55 5.27
N GLU A 33 -1.96 -4.33 5.82
CA GLU A 33 -2.97 -5.07 5.06
C GLU A 33 -3.79 -4.21 4.08
N LYS A 34 -4.21 -3.02 4.51
CA LYS A 34 -4.97 -2.10 3.63
C LYS A 34 -4.10 -1.64 2.45
N SER A 35 -2.84 -1.32 2.71
CA SER A 35 -1.89 -0.84 1.70
C SER A 35 -1.54 -1.93 0.68
N THR A 36 -1.28 -3.16 1.13
CA THR A 36 -1.01 -4.30 0.24
C THR A 36 -2.24 -4.69 -0.57
N SER A 37 -3.43 -4.64 0.03
CA SER A 37 -4.69 -4.86 -0.69
C SER A 37 -4.93 -3.79 -1.76
N ALA A 38 -4.65 -2.51 -1.48
CA ALA A 38 -4.82 -1.43 -2.45
C ALA A 38 -3.88 -1.59 -3.66
N ILE A 39 -2.61 -1.94 -3.43
CA ILE A 39 -1.66 -2.26 -4.51
C ILE A 39 -2.17 -3.43 -5.35
N SER A 40 -2.63 -4.51 -4.70
CA SER A 40 -3.14 -5.70 -5.39
C SER A 40 -4.39 -5.38 -6.22
N ALA A 41 -5.27 -4.50 -5.72
CA ALA A 41 -6.45 -4.06 -6.45
C ALA A 41 -6.09 -3.23 -7.69
N ALA A 42 -5.11 -2.32 -7.58
CA ALA A 42 -4.61 -1.54 -8.71
C ALA A 42 -3.97 -2.45 -9.79
N GLU A 43 -3.21 -3.46 -9.37
CA GLU A 43 -2.65 -4.47 -10.28
C GLU A 43 -3.74 -5.27 -10.99
N ALA A 44 -4.77 -5.70 -10.26
CA ALA A 44 -5.88 -6.50 -10.80
C ALA A 44 -6.66 -5.77 -11.90
N VAL A 45 -6.77 -4.44 -11.82
CA VAL A 45 -7.42 -3.61 -12.87
C VAL A 45 -6.45 -3.18 -13.98
N GLY A 46 -5.22 -3.69 -13.99
CA GLY A 46 -4.27 -3.47 -15.08
C GLY A 46 -3.50 -2.14 -15.01
N ALA A 47 -3.34 -1.54 -13.82
CA ALA A 47 -2.62 -0.27 -13.67
C ALA A 47 -1.18 -0.30 -14.22
N SER A 48 -0.52 -1.46 -14.26
CA SER A 48 0.81 -1.62 -14.85
C SER A 48 0.87 -1.36 -16.36
N SER A 49 -0.27 -1.45 -17.06
CA SER A 49 -0.35 -1.31 -18.53
C SER A 49 -0.70 0.11 -18.98
N VAL A 50 -1.06 1.00 -18.05
CA VAL A 50 -1.41 2.40 -18.33
C VAL A 50 -0.28 3.27 -17.80
N PRO A 51 0.48 4.02 -18.65
CA PRO A 51 1.73 4.67 -18.23
C PRO A 51 1.60 5.56 -16.99
N GLN A 52 0.53 6.36 -16.90
CA GLN A 52 0.31 7.24 -15.76
C GLN A 52 -0.11 6.48 -14.50
N ALA A 53 -0.90 5.41 -14.64
CA ALA A 53 -1.27 4.54 -13.52
C ALA A 53 -0.05 3.75 -13.01
N ALA A 54 0.79 3.27 -13.92
CA ALA A 54 1.99 2.50 -13.60
C ALA A 54 2.98 3.32 -12.74
N LEU A 55 3.09 4.62 -12.99
CA LEU A 55 3.87 5.53 -12.16
C LEU A 55 3.38 5.56 -10.71
N HIS A 56 2.08 5.74 -10.49
CA HIS A 56 1.49 5.76 -9.13
C HIS A 56 1.55 4.39 -8.46
N LEU A 57 1.38 3.31 -9.22
CA LEU A 57 1.56 1.95 -8.72
C LEU A 57 3.00 1.71 -8.25
N GLN A 58 3.99 2.14 -9.02
CA GLN A 58 5.40 2.05 -8.61
C GLN A 58 5.67 2.89 -7.36
N LEU A 59 5.15 4.11 -7.30
CA LEU A 59 5.31 4.99 -6.14
C LEU A 59 4.70 4.37 -4.87
N ALA A 60 3.51 3.75 -4.98
CA ALA A 60 2.88 3.04 -3.88
C ALA A 60 3.75 1.88 -3.37
N ARG A 61 4.36 1.09 -4.27
CA ARG A 61 5.28 0.00 -3.90
C ARG A 61 6.53 0.52 -3.18
N GLU A 62 7.14 1.59 -3.69
CA GLU A 62 8.32 2.21 -3.05
C GLU A 62 7.99 2.78 -1.66
N GLN A 63 6.82 3.40 -1.52
CA GLN A 63 6.35 3.90 -0.23
C GLN A 63 6.08 2.77 0.77
N LEU A 64 5.59 1.61 0.32
CA LEU A 64 5.40 0.44 1.18
C LEU A 64 6.73 -0.08 1.74
N GLU A 65 7.76 -0.20 0.89
CA GLU A 65 9.10 -0.57 1.35
C GLU A 65 9.68 0.47 2.31
N LYS A 66 9.45 1.76 2.05
CA LYS A 66 9.85 2.82 2.96
C LYS A 66 9.11 2.75 4.30
N ALA A 67 7.82 2.42 4.30
CA ALA A 67 7.03 2.24 5.52
C ALA A 67 7.58 1.07 6.36
N ARG A 68 7.90 -0.06 5.72
CA ARG A 68 8.54 -1.22 6.39
C ARG A 68 9.89 -0.84 7.01
N SER A 69 10.71 -0.08 6.28
CA SER A 69 12.01 0.43 6.74
C SER A 69 11.89 1.46 7.88
N LEU A 70 10.82 2.23 7.95
CA LEU A 70 10.54 3.13 9.07
C LEU A 70 10.11 2.34 10.32
N ALA A 71 9.21 1.36 10.15
CA ALA A 71 8.77 0.49 11.23
C ALA A 71 9.94 -0.31 11.84
N SER A 72 10.84 -0.85 11.01
CA SER A 72 12.03 -1.58 11.50
C SER A 72 13.01 -0.71 12.28
N ARG A 73 12.91 0.62 12.19
CA ARG A 73 13.70 1.60 12.94
C ARG A 73 12.95 2.16 14.16
N GLY A 74 11.80 1.59 14.51
CA GLY A 74 10.95 2.05 15.62
C GLY A 74 10.22 3.36 15.33
N LYS A 75 10.12 3.79 14.07
CA LYS A 75 9.42 5.02 13.66
C LYS A 75 7.98 4.70 13.25
N GLU A 76 7.19 4.18 14.18
CA GLU A 76 5.85 3.64 13.91
C GLU A 76 4.90 4.68 13.31
N GLU A 77 4.76 5.87 13.92
CA GLU A 77 3.88 6.93 13.40
C GLU A 77 4.22 7.35 11.97
N LEU A 78 5.51 7.45 11.65
CA LEU A 78 5.98 7.77 10.31
C LEU A 78 5.71 6.62 9.33
N ALA A 79 5.80 5.37 9.78
CA ALA A 79 5.46 4.21 8.98
C ALA A 79 3.96 4.17 8.68
N GLU A 80 3.10 4.44 9.67
CA GLU A 80 1.65 4.51 9.48
C GLU A 80 1.24 5.63 8.52
N SER A 81 1.83 6.83 8.68
CA SER A 81 1.61 7.93 7.74
C SER A 81 2.05 7.56 6.32
N MET A 82 3.16 6.83 6.18
CA MET A 82 3.61 6.34 4.87
C MET A 82 2.64 5.31 4.29
N LEU A 83 2.09 4.39 5.10
CA LEU A 83 1.09 3.41 4.65
C LEU A 83 -0.20 4.08 4.14
N GLN A 84 -0.61 5.20 4.72
CA GLN A 84 -1.75 5.98 4.21
C GLN A 84 -1.47 6.52 2.81
N ARG A 85 -0.25 6.98 2.54
CA ARG A 85 0.16 7.42 1.21
C ARG A 85 0.14 6.28 0.20
N VAL A 86 0.60 5.08 0.59
CA VAL A 86 0.54 3.88 -0.26
C VAL A 86 -0.89 3.63 -0.74
N VAL A 87 -1.87 3.74 0.16
CA VAL A 87 -3.28 3.55 -0.19
C VAL A 87 -3.73 4.58 -1.22
N VAL A 88 -3.43 5.86 -1.01
CA VAL A 88 -3.84 6.95 -1.91
C VAL A 88 -3.23 6.79 -3.31
N ASP A 89 -1.92 6.52 -3.40
CA ASP A 89 -1.25 6.33 -4.70
C ASP A 89 -1.75 5.06 -5.42
N ALA A 90 -2.00 3.97 -4.69
CA ALA A 90 -2.55 2.75 -5.28
C ALA A 90 -4.00 2.94 -5.75
N GLU A 91 -4.85 3.61 -4.99
CA GLU A 91 -6.22 3.94 -5.39
C GLU A 91 -6.23 4.85 -6.64
N LEU A 92 -5.35 5.85 -6.69
CA LEU A 92 -5.19 6.69 -7.88
C LEU A 92 -4.74 5.89 -9.10
N ALA A 93 -3.79 4.96 -8.93
CA ALA A 93 -3.38 4.07 -10.00
C ALA A 93 -4.57 3.23 -10.52
N ALA A 94 -5.40 2.68 -9.62
CA ALA A 94 -6.58 1.91 -9.99
C ALA A 94 -7.62 2.76 -10.76
N LEU A 95 -7.84 4.00 -10.32
CA LEU A 95 -8.76 4.92 -10.99
C LEU A 95 -8.27 5.31 -12.39
N LEU A 96 -6.98 5.62 -12.54
CA LEU A 96 -6.38 5.94 -13.84
C LEU A 96 -6.46 4.74 -14.81
N ALA A 97 -6.26 3.52 -14.31
CA ALA A 97 -6.41 2.31 -15.11
C ALA A 97 -7.85 2.13 -15.59
N THR A 98 -8.81 2.28 -14.67
CA THR A 98 -10.25 2.19 -14.96
C THR A 98 -10.71 3.30 -15.92
N GLU A 99 -10.19 4.52 -15.78
CA GLU A 99 -10.47 5.61 -16.69
C GLU A 99 -9.98 5.29 -18.11
N ALA A 100 -8.78 4.71 -18.24
CA ALA A 100 -8.23 4.32 -19.53
C ALA A 100 -9.10 3.26 -20.23
N THR A 101 -9.57 2.24 -19.50
CA THR A 101 -10.46 1.22 -20.08
C THR A 101 -11.79 1.82 -20.50
N GLN A 102 -12.40 2.66 -19.67
CA GLN A 102 -13.66 3.35 -19.99
C GLN A 102 -13.53 4.25 -21.22
N LYS A 103 -12.40 4.94 -21.39
CA LYS A 103 -12.15 5.76 -22.59
C LYS A 103 -12.04 4.91 -23.86
N GLU A 104 -11.39 3.76 -23.80
CA GLU A 104 -11.30 2.84 -24.93
C GLU A 104 -12.66 2.22 -25.28
N GLU A 105 -13.43 1.79 -24.29
CA GLU A 105 -14.79 1.29 -24.48
C GLU A 105 -15.72 2.36 -25.09
N ALA A 106 -15.64 3.60 -24.61
CA ALA A 106 -16.41 4.71 -25.16
C ALA A 106 -16.05 4.99 -26.63
N ARG A 107 -14.76 4.94 -26.98
CA ARG A 107 -14.28 5.09 -28.36
C ARG A 107 -14.81 3.97 -29.25
N ALA A 108 -14.74 2.72 -28.79
CA ALA A 108 -15.26 1.57 -29.52
C ALA A 108 -16.77 1.68 -29.76
N ALA A 109 -17.54 2.09 -28.74
CA ALA A 109 -18.98 2.28 -28.87
C ALA A 109 -19.35 3.39 -29.87
N ILE A 110 -18.62 4.51 -29.86
CA ILE A 110 -18.81 5.61 -30.83
C ILE A 110 -18.54 5.11 -32.26
N GLU A 111 -17.50 4.31 -32.45
CA GLU A 111 -17.15 3.80 -33.77
C GLU A 111 -18.17 2.78 -34.29
N GLN A 112 -18.69 1.90 -33.43
CA GLN A 112 -19.80 1.00 -33.78
C GLN A 112 -21.04 1.78 -34.23
N VAL A 113 -21.41 2.85 -33.51
CA VAL A 113 -22.54 3.71 -33.90
C VAL A 113 -22.27 4.40 -35.24
N ARG A 114 -21.03 4.82 -35.52
CA ARG A 114 -20.65 5.40 -36.82
C ARG A 114 -20.82 4.39 -37.95
N GLN A 115 -20.34 3.16 -37.77
CA GLN A 115 -20.45 2.08 -38.76
C GLN A 115 -21.92 1.75 -39.07
N LEU A 116 -22.73 1.54 -38.03
CA LEU A 116 -24.18 1.27 -38.20
C LEU A 116 -24.90 2.41 -38.93
N ARG A 117 -24.52 3.68 -38.67
CA ARG A 117 -25.09 4.83 -39.39
C ARG A 117 -24.67 4.87 -40.86
N GLN A 118 -23.45 4.46 -41.19
CA GLN A 118 -22.98 4.37 -42.57
C GLN A 118 -23.70 3.25 -43.32
N GLU A 119 -23.79 2.06 -42.73
CA GLU A 119 -24.52 0.92 -43.30
C GLU A 119 -25.99 1.26 -43.57
N ASN A 120 -26.68 1.88 -42.60
CA ASN A 120 -28.08 2.28 -42.76
C ASN A 120 -28.25 3.36 -43.85
N LYS A 121 -27.29 4.28 -44.01
CA LYS A 121 -27.32 5.26 -45.12
C LYS A 121 -27.08 4.65 -46.49
N LEU A 122 -26.32 3.55 -46.58
CA LEU A 122 -26.03 2.85 -47.84
C LEU A 122 -27.15 1.87 -48.24
N ALA A 123 -27.90 1.34 -47.27
CA ALA A 123 -29.04 0.45 -47.51
C ALA A 123 -30.11 0.97 -48.50
N PRO A 124 -30.53 2.26 -48.50
CA PRO A 124 -31.49 2.78 -49.48
C PRO A 124 -30.90 3.05 -50.87
N ILE A 125 -29.57 2.98 -51.07
CA ILE A 125 -28.92 3.24 -52.36
C ILE A 125 -28.80 1.95 -53.20
N ILE A 126 -28.87 0.77 -52.56
CA ILE A 126 -28.60 -0.54 -53.18
C ILE A 126 -29.91 -1.32 -53.48
N ARG A 127 -31.08 -0.80 -53.09
CA ARG A 127 -32.40 -1.35 -53.44
C ARG A 127 -33.08 -0.50 -54.50
#